data_AF-A0A533RPX5-F1
#
_entry.id   AF-A0A533RPX5-F1
#
_cell.length_a   1.000
_cell.length_b   1.000
_cell.length_c   1.000
_cell.angle_alpha   90.00
_cell.angle_beta   90.00
_cell.angle_gamma   90.00
#
_symmetry.space_group_name_H-M   'P 1'
#
loop_
_entity.id
_entity.type
_entity.pdbx_description
1 polymer ?
#
loop_
_entity_poly.entity_id
_entity_poly.type
_entity_poly.pdbx_seq_one_letter_code
_entity_poly.pdbx_strand_id
1 'polypeptide(L)'
;MSAQGFWSAWWWPAATAVTGFAFAGLVFWQWLDRRKPHQLWWFVGLLMYAVAAAMEFWSEYTQAWNPTVYRIYIVTAACLVGFLGVGSAYLTVHKHRWIAHAYLAYNLFMTALFLGWAFMTPLRMEYLVPGITVGGQALGEPGSFPRALSMFVTIPGTFFLLGGAVISVWRFARKKEFAYRMW
;
A
#
# COMPACT_ATOMS: atom_id res chain seq x y z
N MET A 1 18.50 13.42 -23.90
CA MET A 1 18.43 12.66 -22.64
C MET A 1 19.01 11.29 -22.88
N SER A 2 19.89 10.80 -22.01
CA SER A 2 20.28 9.38 -22.03
C SER A 2 19.07 8.52 -21.68
N ALA A 3 19.03 7.26 -22.15
CA ALA A 3 17.92 6.35 -21.83
C ALA A 3 17.69 6.24 -20.31
N GLN A 4 18.76 6.25 -19.53
CA GLN A 4 18.72 6.22 -18.07
C GLN A 4 18.04 7.47 -17.48
N GLY A 5 18.37 8.67 -17.98
CA GLY A 5 17.74 9.91 -17.53
C GLY A 5 16.26 10.04 -17.87
N PHE A 6 15.77 9.31 -18.87
CA PHE A 6 14.33 9.24 -19.18
C PHE A 6 13.56 8.34 -18.20
N TRP A 7 14.15 7.21 -17.81
CA TRP A 7 13.53 6.27 -16.86
C TRP A 7 13.62 6.73 -15.41
N SER A 8 14.61 7.53 -15.04
CA SER A 8 14.78 8.11 -13.70
C SER A 8 14.17 9.52 -13.56
N ALA A 9 13.20 9.84 -14.41
CA ALA A 9 12.62 11.17 -14.45
C ALA A 9 11.46 11.30 -13.45
N TRP A 10 11.48 12.42 -12.71
CA TRP A 10 10.49 12.82 -11.70
C TRP A 10 9.04 12.79 -12.17
N TRP A 11 8.79 12.86 -13.49
CA TRP A 11 7.43 12.84 -14.03
C TRP A 11 6.73 11.50 -13.81
N TRP A 12 7.46 10.39 -13.62
CA TRP A 12 6.88 9.06 -13.43
C TRP A 12 6.21 8.93 -12.06
N PRO A 13 6.90 9.24 -10.94
CA PRO A 13 6.24 9.30 -9.64
C PRO A 13 5.16 10.38 -9.57
N ALA A 14 5.34 11.52 -10.26
CA ALA A 14 4.32 12.58 -10.31
C ALA A 14 3.02 12.10 -10.97
N ALA A 15 3.10 11.47 -12.14
CA ALA A 15 1.94 10.90 -12.84
C ALA A 15 1.28 9.81 -11.98
N THR A 16 2.08 9.00 -11.29
CA THR A 16 1.61 7.95 -10.37
C THR A 16 0.89 8.54 -9.15
N ALA A 17 1.40 9.61 -8.57
CA ALA A 17 0.76 10.31 -7.47
C ALA A 17 -0.58 10.92 -7.91
N VAL A 18 -0.63 11.61 -9.06
CA VAL A 18 -1.86 12.22 -9.59
C VAL A 18 -2.93 11.16 -9.85
N THR A 19 -2.56 10.07 -10.54
CA THR A 19 -3.49 8.96 -10.79
C THR A 19 -3.93 8.30 -9.48
N GLY A 20 -3.01 8.07 -8.54
CA GLY A 20 -3.31 7.55 -7.20
C GLY A 20 -4.32 8.41 -6.44
N PHE A 21 -4.12 9.74 -6.40
CA PHE A 21 -5.05 10.67 -5.76
C PHE A 21 -6.42 10.71 -6.46
N ALA A 22 -6.44 10.66 -7.80
CA ALA A 22 -7.68 10.60 -8.55
C ALA A 22 -8.48 9.33 -8.21
N PHE A 23 -7.84 8.15 -8.20
CA PHE A 23 -8.49 6.90 -7.82
C PHE A 23 -8.93 6.89 -6.35
N ALA A 24 -8.09 7.37 -5.43
CA ALA A 24 -8.47 7.52 -4.03
C ALA A 24 -9.71 8.42 -3.90
N GLY A 25 -9.73 9.56 -4.60
CA GLY A 25 -10.89 10.45 -4.68
C GLY A 25 -12.14 9.72 -5.18
N LEU A 26 -12.07 9.01 -6.31
CA LEU A 26 -13.21 8.27 -6.85
C LEU A 26 -13.77 7.22 -5.87
N VAL A 27 -12.89 6.45 -5.21
CA VAL A 27 -13.32 5.46 -4.21
C VAL A 27 -13.92 6.14 -2.98
N PHE A 28 -13.39 7.29 -2.56
CA PHE A 28 -13.94 8.07 -1.46
C PHE A 28 -15.34 8.61 -1.78
N TRP A 29 -15.54 9.15 -2.98
CA TRP A 29 -16.85 9.59 -3.47
C TRP A 29 -17.83 8.41 -3.49
N GLN A 30 -17.40 7.26 -4.02
CA GLN A 30 -18.21 6.05 -4.02
C GLN A 30 -18.58 5.57 -2.61
N TRP A 31 -17.68 5.76 -1.63
CA TRP A 31 -17.94 5.48 -0.23
C TRP A 31 -18.95 6.45 0.39
N LEU A 32 -18.91 7.73 0.05
CA LEU A 32 -19.88 8.72 0.56
C LEU A 32 -21.32 8.32 0.19
N ASP A 33 -21.52 7.80 -1.02
CA ASP A 33 -22.82 7.35 -1.52
C ASP A 33 -23.26 6.02 -0.91
N ARG A 34 -22.40 5.00 -0.91
CA ARG A 34 -22.78 3.61 -0.57
C ARG A 34 -22.48 3.21 0.87
N ARG A 35 -21.64 3.98 1.57
CA ARG A 35 -21.18 3.80 2.96
C ARG A 35 -20.72 2.37 3.28
N LYS A 36 -20.09 1.68 2.32
CA LYS A 36 -19.59 0.31 2.54
C LYS A 36 -18.22 0.33 3.20
N PRO A 37 -17.98 -0.45 4.26
CA PRO A 37 -16.72 -0.41 5.01
C PRO A 37 -15.50 -0.81 4.17
N HIS A 38 -15.65 -1.71 3.20
CA HIS A 38 -14.53 -2.10 2.32
C HIS A 38 -14.01 -0.94 1.47
N GLN A 39 -14.89 -0.03 1.01
CA GLN A 39 -14.51 1.12 0.18
C GLN A 39 -13.69 2.14 0.98
N LEU A 40 -14.03 2.34 2.27
CA LEU A 40 -13.25 3.21 3.14
C LEU A 40 -11.81 2.71 3.29
N TRP A 41 -11.62 1.41 3.51
CA TRP A 41 -10.29 0.83 3.68
C TRP A 41 -9.49 0.76 2.37
N TRP A 42 -10.17 0.55 1.24
CA TRP A 42 -9.54 0.71 -0.07
C TRP A 42 -9.12 2.15 -0.34
N PHE A 43 -9.94 3.13 0.03
CA PHE A 43 -9.56 4.54 -0.03
C PHE A 43 -8.30 4.82 0.80
N VAL A 44 -8.23 4.35 2.05
CA VAL A 44 -7.04 4.52 2.91
C VAL A 44 -5.80 3.91 2.26
N GLY A 45 -5.89 2.68 1.73
CA GLY A 45 -4.77 2.05 1.04
C GLY A 45 -4.33 2.81 -0.22
N LEU A 46 -5.27 3.26 -1.05
CA LEU A 46 -4.98 4.06 -2.25
C LEU A 46 -4.42 5.43 -1.92
N LEU A 47 -4.89 6.05 -0.83
CA LEU A 47 -4.36 7.32 -0.34
C LEU A 47 -2.91 7.15 0.12
N MET A 48 -2.59 6.08 0.85
CA MET A 48 -1.21 5.77 1.24
C MET A 48 -0.31 5.54 0.03
N TYR A 49 -0.82 4.86 -1.01
CA TYR A 49 -0.11 4.72 -2.29
C TYR A 49 0.17 6.08 -2.96
N ALA A 50 -0.84 6.95 -3.05
CA ALA A 50 -0.69 8.28 -3.63
C ALA A 50 0.31 9.14 -2.85
N VAL A 51 0.28 9.08 -1.51
CA VAL A 51 1.24 9.76 -0.65
C VAL A 51 2.66 9.20 -0.84
N ALA A 52 2.83 7.89 -0.91
CA ALA A 52 4.14 7.28 -1.18
C ALA A 52 4.71 7.77 -2.52
N ALA A 53 3.92 7.73 -3.60
CA ALA A 53 4.33 8.23 -4.91
C ALA A 53 4.63 9.74 -4.90
N ALA A 54 3.89 10.54 -4.12
CA ALA A 54 4.17 11.97 -3.97
C ALA A 54 5.48 12.24 -3.21
N MET A 55 5.80 11.44 -2.19
CA MET A 55 7.07 11.54 -1.46
C MET A 55 8.25 11.12 -2.35
N GLU A 56 8.06 10.11 -3.21
CA GLU A 56 9.05 9.68 -4.20
C GLU A 56 9.28 10.77 -5.26
N PHE A 57 8.20 11.36 -5.80
CA PHE A 57 8.28 12.53 -6.68
C PHE A 57 9.06 13.68 -6.04
N TRP A 58 8.72 14.02 -4.80
CA TRP A 58 9.38 15.11 -4.09
C TRP A 58 10.89 14.86 -3.95
N SER A 59 11.27 13.62 -3.62
CA SER A 59 12.68 13.23 -3.49
C SER A 59 13.46 13.27 -4.80
N GLU A 60 12.85 12.80 -5.90
CA GLU A 60 13.46 12.89 -7.23
C GLU A 60 13.53 14.32 -7.73
N TYR A 61 12.55 15.17 -7.42
CA TYR A 61 12.57 16.58 -7.80
C TYR A 61 13.66 17.36 -7.08
N THR A 62 13.83 17.14 -5.77
CA THR A 62 14.86 17.82 -4.97
C THR A 62 16.26 17.21 -5.13
N GLN A 63 16.36 16.03 -5.76
CA GLN A 63 17.59 15.22 -5.84
C GLN A 63 18.24 15.00 -4.45
N ALA A 64 17.42 15.07 -3.40
CA ALA A 64 17.87 15.01 -2.01
C ALA A 64 16.83 14.25 -1.17
N TRP A 65 17.26 13.12 -0.64
CA TRP A 65 16.45 12.33 0.26
C TRP A 65 16.50 12.89 1.68
N ASN A 66 15.40 13.50 2.12
CA ASN A 66 15.24 13.87 3.52
C ASN A 66 14.85 12.61 4.35
N PRO A 67 15.51 12.34 5.49
CA PRO A 67 15.16 11.24 6.40
C PRO A 67 13.68 11.11 6.74
N THR A 68 13.00 12.24 6.96
CA THR A 68 11.58 12.26 7.31
C THR A 68 10.70 11.86 6.11
N VAL A 69 11.04 12.33 4.91
CA VAL A 69 10.34 11.98 3.66
C VAL A 69 10.47 10.48 3.39
N TYR A 70 11.68 9.93 3.55
CA TYR A 70 11.91 8.50 3.40
C TYR A 70 11.12 7.66 4.41
N ARG A 71 11.07 8.09 5.68
CA ARG A 71 10.30 7.39 6.73
C ARG A 71 8.80 7.36 6.43
N ILE A 72 8.24 8.46 5.94
CA ILE A 72 6.83 8.50 5.53
C ILE A 72 6.62 7.61 4.31
N TYR A 73 7.49 7.72 3.30
CA TYR A 73 7.43 6.91 2.09
C TYR A 73 7.43 5.41 2.40
N ILE A 74 8.40 4.91 3.19
CA ILE A 74 8.52 3.47 3.41
C ILE A 74 7.38 2.91 4.26
N VAL A 75 6.88 3.67 5.23
CA VAL A 75 5.72 3.27 6.06
C VAL A 75 4.44 3.26 5.22
N THR A 76 4.21 4.29 4.43
CA THR A 76 3.03 4.35 3.56
C THR A 76 3.06 3.26 2.49
N ALA A 77 4.22 3.04 1.87
CA ALA A 77 4.45 1.98 0.87
C ALA A 77 4.22 0.57 1.43
N ALA A 78 4.76 0.26 2.62
CA ALA A 78 4.60 -1.08 3.21
C ALA A 78 3.18 -1.34 3.73
N CYS A 79 2.54 -0.33 4.33
CA CYS A 79 1.27 -0.53 5.02
C CYS A 79 0.05 -0.49 4.09
N LEU A 80 0.16 0.11 2.89
CA LEU A 80 -0.97 0.19 1.94
C LEU A 80 -1.59 -1.18 1.63
N VAL A 81 -0.75 -2.22 1.47
CA VAL A 81 -1.20 -3.58 1.12
C VAL A 81 -2.06 -4.17 2.24
N GLY A 82 -1.69 -3.89 3.49
CA GLY A 82 -2.46 -4.27 4.66
C GLY A 82 -3.85 -3.65 4.68
N PHE A 83 -3.97 -2.35 4.41
CA PHE A 83 -5.28 -1.67 4.36
C PHE A 83 -6.15 -2.13 3.18
N LEU A 84 -5.55 -2.40 2.02
CA LEU A 84 -6.26 -3.02 0.90
C LEU A 84 -6.75 -4.44 1.24
N GLY A 85 -5.93 -5.21 1.96
CA GLY A 85 -6.29 -6.49 2.54
C GLY A 85 -7.47 -6.39 3.51
N VAL A 86 -7.50 -5.36 4.37
CA VAL A 86 -8.61 -5.12 5.31
C VAL A 86 -9.90 -4.90 4.54
N GLY A 87 -9.88 -4.06 3.49
CA GLY A 87 -11.04 -3.87 2.61
C GLY A 87 -11.54 -5.18 1.99
N SER A 88 -10.61 -6.02 1.53
CA SER A 88 -10.90 -7.34 0.95
C SER A 88 -11.46 -8.35 1.97
N ALA A 89 -10.99 -8.29 3.21
CA ALA A 89 -11.53 -9.09 4.31
C ALA A 89 -12.98 -8.69 4.62
N TYR A 90 -13.29 -7.39 4.67
CA TYR A 90 -14.67 -6.89 4.83
C TYR A 90 -15.57 -7.28 3.65
N LEU A 91 -15.02 -7.40 2.44
CA LEU A 91 -15.75 -7.85 1.26
C LEU A 91 -16.00 -9.36 1.27
N THR A 92 -15.04 -10.18 1.70
CA THR A 92 -15.15 -11.64 1.54
C THR A 92 -15.93 -12.28 2.69
N VAL A 93 -15.74 -11.76 3.90
CA VAL A 93 -16.17 -12.37 5.16
C VAL A 93 -17.45 -11.71 5.69
N HIS A 94 -18.52 -11.76 4.89
CA HIS A 94 -19.83 -11.20 5.26
C HIS A 94 -20.41 -11.83 6.54
N LYS A 95 -20.17 -13.13 6.77
CA LYS A 95 -20.75 -13.92 7.86
C LYS A 95 -19.96 -13.82 9.18
N HIS A 96 -18.66 -13.54 9.12
CA HIS A 96 -17.77 -13.48 10.29
C HIS A 96 -17.02 -12.16 10.35
N ARG A 97 -17.76 -11.04 10.45
CA ARG A 97 -17.18 -9.68 10.48
C ARG A 97 -16.13 -9.49 11.58
N TRP A 98 -16.18 -10.28 12.65
CA TRP A 98 -15.18 -10.27 13.71
C TRP A 98 -13.75 -10.53 13.19
N ILE A 99 -13.58 -11.37 12.16
CA ILE A 99 -12.27 -11.63 11.53
C ILE A 99 -11.75 -10.37 10.85
N ALA A 100 -12.63 -9.63 10.17
CA ALA A 100 -12.28 -8.37 9.53
C ALA A 100 -11.90 -7.28 10.57
N HIS A 101 -12.60 -7.22 11.70
CA HIS A 101 -12.25 -6.33 12.81
C HIS A 101 -10.93 -6.73 13.49
N ALA A 102 -10.71 -8.02 13.72
CA ALA A 102 -9.47 -8.52 14.30
C ALA A 102 -8.27 -8.24 13.37
N TYR A 103 -8.43 -8.48 12.07
CA TYR A 103 -7.40 -8.17 11.08
C TYR A 103 -7.14 -6.66 10.96
N LEU A 104 -8.18 -5.83 11.03
CA LEU A 104 -8.04 -4.39 11.11
C LEU A 104 -7.24 -3.94 12.34
N ALA A 105 -7.56 -4.50 13.52
CA ALA A 105 -6.86 -4.18 14.75
C ALA A 105 -5.38 -4.59 14.68
N TYR A 106 -5.10 -5.79 14.15
CA TYR A 106 -3.75 -6.25 13.86
C TYR A 106 -3.02 -5.31 12.89
N ASN A 107 -3.66 -4.92 11.78
CA ASN A 107 -3.04 -4.06 10.77
C ASN A 107 -2.76 -2.66 11.31
N LEU A 108 -3.68 -2.06 12.07
CA LEU A 108 -3.47 -0.77 12.72
C LEU A 108 -2.34 -0.82 13.74
N PHE A 109 -2.31 -1.86 14.58
CA PHE A 109 -1.25 -2.06 15.57
C PHE A 109 0.11 -2.21 14.90
N MET A 110 0.22 -3.05 13.87
CA MET A 110 1.47 -3.23 13.10
C MET A 110 1.89 -1.95 12.38
N THR A 111 0.95 -1.19 11.81
CA THR A 111 1.24 0.09 11.15
C THR A 111 1.76 1.13 12.15
N ALA A 112 1.14 1.26 13.32
CA ALA A 112 1.59 2.17 14.37
C ALA A 112 2.97 1.77 14.92
N LEU A 113 3.19 0.47 15.11
CA LEU A 113 4.48 -0.06 15.54
C LEU A 113 5.56 0.21 14.49
N PHE A 114 5.27 -0.05 13.20
CA PHE A 114 6.21 0.21 12.12
C PHE A 114 6.55 1.70 11.99
N LEU A 115 5.54 2.57 12.12
CA LEU A 115 5.75 4.02 12.15
C LEU A 115 6.68 4.42 13.31
N GLY A 116 6.38 4.00 14.54
CA GLY A 116 7.20 4.34 15.72
C GLY A 116 8.65 3.87 15.57
N TRP A 117 8.86 2.63 15.13
CA TRP A 117 10.20 2.08 14.93
C TRP A 117 10.96 2.70 13.75
N ALA A 118 10.26 3.07 12.67
CA ALA A 118 10.87 3.79 11.55
C ALA A 118 11.44 5.16 11.99
N PHE A 119 10.81 5.83 12.95
CA PHE A 119 11.32 7.09 13.51
C PHE A 119 12.49 6.91 14.50
N MET A 120 12.56 5.77 15.19
CA MET A 120 13.62 5.47 16.17
C MET A 120 14.89 4.87 15.54
N THR A 121 14.80 4.29 14.34
CA THR A 121 15.93 3.60 13.71
C THR A 121 16.91 4.60 13.07
N PRO A 122 18.22 4.49 13.31
CA PRO A 122 19.23 5.27 12.58
C PRO A 122 19.25 4.85 11.11
N LEU A 123 19.11 5.83 10.22
CA LEU A 123 19.05 5.60 8.78
C LEU A 123 20.46 5.50 8.20
N ARG A 124 20.69 4.50 7.33
CA ARG A 124 21.94 4.39 6.58
C ARG A 124 21.87 5.27 5.33
N MET A 125 22.34 6.51 5.50
CA MET A 125 22.31 7.58 4.49
C MET A 125 23.00 7.20 3.17
N GLU A 126 23.93 6.25 3.21
CA GLU A 126 24.64 5.70 2.05
C GLU A 126 23.71 5.05 1.00
N TYR A 127 22.51 4.60 1.39
CA TYR A 127 21.55 3.97 0.49
C TYR A 127 20.46 4.92 -0.03
N LEU A 128 20.42 6.17 0.45
CA LEU A 128 19.42 7.15 0.01
C LEU A 128 19.92 7.87 -1.26
N VAL A 129 20.02 7.11 -2.35
CA VAL A 129 20.47 7.59 -3.67
C VAL A 129 19.26 8.09 -4.48
N PRO A 130 19.27 9.35 -4.96
CA PRO A 130 18.26 9.87 -5.88
C PRO A 130 18.28 9.14 -7.23
N GLY A 131 17.12 8.94 -7.86
CA GLY A 131 17.01 8.33 -9.20
C GLY A 131 16.96 6.79 -9.22
N ILE A 132 16.96 6.14 -8.05
CA ILE A 132 16.66 4.71 -7.88
C ILE A 132 15.56 4.60 -6.82
N THR A 133 14.60 3.70 -7.02
CA THR A 133 13.54 3.42 -6.03
C THR A 133 14.18 2.94 -4.73
N VAL A 134 14.22 3.80 -3.70
CA VAL A 134 14.89 3.47 -2.42
C VAL A 134 13.99 2.54 -1.62
N GLY A 135 14.23 1.23 -1.74
CA GLY A 135 13.55 0.21 -0.94
C GLY A 135 14.02 0.17 0.52
N GLY A 136 13.60 -0.84 1.28
CA GLY A 136 13.93 -1.00 2.72
C GLY A 136 15.41 -1.20 3.07
N GLN A 137 16.35 -0.99 2.15
CA GLN A 137 17.81 -1.08 2.38
C GLN A 137 18.32 0.04 3.29
N ALA A 138 17.67 1.21 3.27
CA ALA A 138 18.05 2.35 4.12
C ALA A 138 17.66 2.18 5.60
N LEU A 139 16.80 1.20 5.92
CA LEU A 139 16.34 0.88 7.29
C LEU A 139 17.25 -0.12 8.04
N GLY A 140 18.39 -0.49 7.45
CA GLY A 140 19.36 -1.40 8.05
C GLY A 140 19.53 -2.70 7.26
N GLU A 141 20.29 -3.63 7.84
CA GLU A 141 20.64 -4.90 7.18
C GLU A 141 19.41 -5.78 6.88
N PRO A 142 19.48 -6.65 5.87
CA PRO A 142 18.47 -7.66 5.61
C PRO A 142 18.19 -8.47 6.90
N GLY A 143 16.93 -8.48 7.36
CA GLY A 143 16.53 -9.16 8.60
C GLY A 143 16.48 -8.27 9.85
N SER A 144 16.86 -7.00 9.76
CA SER A 144 16.65 -6.03 10.84
C SER A 144 15.16 -5.89 11.19
N PHE A 145 14.87 -5.72 12.48
CA PHE A 145 13.50 -5.66 13.03
C PHE A 145 12.56 -4.71 12.25
N PRO A 146 12.98 -3.50 11.82
CA PRO A 146 12.13 -2.61 11.02
C PRO A 146 11.79 -3.19 9.65
N ARG A 147 12.74 -3.85 8.98
CA ARG A 147 12.48 -4.45 7.67
C ARG A 147 11.58 -5.66 7.75
N ALA A 148 11.72 -6.47 8.81
CA ALA A 148 10.84 -7.60 9.07
C ALA A 148 9.38 -7.15 9.31
N LEU A 149 9.16 -6.02 9.98
CA LEU A 149 7.81 -5.47 10.20
C LEU A 149 7.04 -5.21 8.90
N SER A 150 7.72 -4.71 7.86
CA SER A 150 7.08 -4.53 6.55
C SER A 150 6.52 -5.85 5.99
N MET A 151 7.27 -6.96 6.15
CA MET A 151 6.85 -8.29 5.70
C MET A 151 5.61 -8.77 6.46
N PHE A 152 5.56 -8.54 7.77
CA PHE A 152 4.40 -8.91 8.60
C PHE A 152 3.13 -8.12 8.26
N VAL A 153 3.25 -6.93 7.67
CA VAL A 153 2.07 -6.18 7.19
C VAL A 153 1.68 -6.63 5.78
N THR A 154 2.65 -6.77 4.87
CA THR A 154 2.37 -7.06 3.46
C THR A 154 1.93 -8.50 3.21
N ILE A 155 2.54 -9.50 3.88
CA ILE A 155 2.24 -10.91 3.64
C ILE A 155 0.77 -11.23 3.96
N PRO A 156 0.26 -10.92 5.17
CA PRO A 156 -1.16 -11.12 5.47
C PRO A 156 -2.07 -10.31 4.54
N GLY A 157 -1.68 -9.07 4.20
CA GLY A 157 -2.44 -8.24 3.27
C GLY A 157 -2.62 -8.88 1.90
N THR A 158 -1.55 -9.44 1.34
CA THR A 158 -1.57 -10.16 0.07
C THR A 158 -2.42 -11.42 0.14
N PHE A 159 -2.35 -12.19 1.24
CA PHE A 159 -3.22 -13.35 1.42
C PHE A 159 -4.70 -12.98 1.44
N PHE A 160 -5.07 -11.88 2.09
CA PHE A 160 -6.45 -11.40 2.09
C PHE A 160 -6.90 -10.83 0.73
N LEU A 161 -5.98 -10.17 0.00
CA LEU A 161 -6.26 -9.65 -1.34
C LEU A 161 -6.44 -10.79 -2.36
N LEU A 162 -5.42 -11.62 -2.52
CA LEU A 162 -5.44 -12.74 -3.47
C LEU A 162 -6.47 -13.79 -3.06
N GLY A 163 -6.51 -14.15 -1.77
CA GLY A 163 -7.51 -15.08 -1.26
C GLY A 163 -8.94 -14.56 -1.44
N GLY A 164 -9.17 -13.28 -1.16
CA GLY A 164 -10.46 -12.63 -1.39
C GLY A 164 -10.87 -12.64 -2.87
N ALA A 165 -9.92 -12.38 -3.77
CA ALA A 165 -10.15 -12.43 -5.22
C ALA A 165 -10.47 -13.86 -5.70
N VAL A 166 -9.67 -14.85 -5.30
CA VAL A 166 -9.87 -16.27 -5.68
C VAL A 166 -11.22 -16.79 -5.18
N ILE A 167 -11.57 -16.51 -3.91
CA ILE A 167 -12.87 -16.90 -3.35
C ILE A 167 -14.02 -16.22 -4.10
N SER A 168 -13.87 -14.95 -4.48
CA SER A 168 -14.88 -14.22 -5.23
C SER A 168 -15.09 -14.81 -6.62
N VAL A 169 -14.01 -15.11 -7.35
CA VAL A 169 -14.07 -15.77 -8.66
C VAL A 169 -14.68 -17.17 -8.54
N TRP A 170 -14.25 -17.96 -7.57
CA TRP A 170 -14.77 -19.32 -7.36
C TRP A 170 -16.27 -19.32 -7.02
N ARG A 171 -16.72 -18.41 -6.14
CA ARG A 171 -18.15 -18.25 -5.83
C ARG A 171 -18.95 -17.80 -7.05
N PHE A 172 -18.38 -16.93 -7.89
CA PHE A 172 -19.02 -16.48 -9.12
C PHE A 172 -19.13 -17.61 -10.16
N ALA A 173 -18.05 -18.36 -10.38
CA ALA A 173 -18.02 -19.51 -11.30
C ALA A 173 -18.99 -20.64 -10.90
N ARG A 174 -19.29 -20.78 -9.61
CA ARG A 174 -20.27 -21.78 -9.11
C ARG A 174 -21.73 -21.39 -9.31
N LYS A 175 -22.04 -20.14 -9.68
CA LYS A 175 -23.41 -19.71 -9.97
C LYS A 175 -23.72 -19.95 -11.45
N LYS A 176 -24.58 -20.93 -11.74
CA LYS A 176 -25.03 -21.30 -13.09
C LYS A 176 -25.60 -20.13 -13.91
N GLU A 177 -26.11 -19.10 -13.24
CA GLU A 177 -26.73 -17.91 -13.85
C GLU A 177 -25.75 -16.99 -14.59
N PHE A 178 -24.42 -17.10 -14.36
CA PHE A 178 -23.42 -16.22 -14.98
C PHE A 178 -22.38 -16.95 -15.85
N ALA A 179 -22.56 -18.25 -16.07
CA ALA A 179 -21.65 -19.07 -16.86
C ALA A 179 -21.46 -18.56 -18.31
N TYR A 180 -22.41 -17.79 -18.84
CA TYR A 180 -22.36 -17.24 -20.20
C TYR A 180 -21.49 -15.98 -20.37
N ARG A 181 -20.91 -15.43 -19.30
CA ARG A 181 -20.05 -14.22 -19.32
C ARG A 181 -18.55 -14.52 -19.13
N MET A 182 -18.19 -15.80 -19.09
CA MET A 182 -16.80 -16.25 -18.88
C MET A 182 -16.04 -16.55 -20.18
N TRP A 183 -16.56 -16.14 -21.34
CA TRP A 183 -15.86 -16.15 -22.62
C TRP A 183 -15.85 -14.76 -23.26
#